data_AF-A0AAE7BWJ9-F1
#
_entry.id   AF-A0AAE7BWJ9-F1
#
_cell.length_a   1.000
_cell.length_b   1.000
_cell.length_c   1.000
_cell.angle_alpha   90.00
_cell.angle_beta   90.00
_cell.angle_gamma   90.00
#
_symmetry.space_group_name_H-M   'P 1'
#
loop_
_entity.id
_entity.type
_entity.pdbx_description
1 polymer ?
#
loop_
_entity_poly.entity_id
_entity_poly.type
_entity_poly.pdbx_seq_one_letter_code
_entity_poly.pdbx_strand_id
1 'polypeptide(L)'
;MNNKQRWMGGVVLLGGGVLLAALLLKGKAEIDHHSVNVPEQPAQVESRDVGGPSSLTVDVETEKRLLEQQRRDREKAVAEQEARAAEFLAMQQQAEADAARKAAEEYAALNAHRMGQQSSDNIPPELVEDEQAKQKRLAEDKAAAQKRLEQQNLTQQQHSSDAVKKEAERKAAEEKRKAEERKAAEKKEAERKAAEEKRKAEEKRKAEQQKAEEQRKAAEKKEAEQKTAEEKRKAEEKRKAEEAKKKAEAEKARKLLEGEDDKQWMVQVALAANEANADAIAAKLRAKGYKVTKSPTSKGIRIMVGPSKDREAADAIRKKIASDASLNMKSAWVNDWVPLDKR
;
A
#
# COMPACT_ATOMS: atom_id res chain seq x y z
N MET A 1 11.49 32.18 47.40
CA MET A 1 11.99 31.38 46.26
C MET A 1 11.15 31.67 45.03
N ASN A 2 11.76 32.16 43.96
CA ASN A 2 11.08 32.69 42.79
C ASN A 2 10.30 31.61 42.03
N ASN A 3 9.02 31.88 41.70
CA ASN A 3 8.14 30.96 40.96
C ASN A 3 8.72 30.52 39.59
N LYS A 4 9.63 31.30 39.00
CA LYS A 4 10.33 30.93 37.75
C LYS A 4 11.26 29.72 37.93
N GLN A 5 11.89 29.55 39.09
CA GLN A 5 12.73 28.37 39.36
C GLN A 5 11.91 27.09 39.62
N ARG A 6 10.71 27.23 40.20
CA ARG A 6 9.78 26.10 40.43
C ARG A 6 9.16 25.60 39.12
N TRP A 7 8.88 26.51 38.19
CA TRP A 7 8.33 26.15 36.87
C TRP A 7 9.38 25.50 35.97
N MET A 8 10.61 26.02 35.95
CA MET A 8 11.71 25.41 35.21
C MET A 8 12.12 24.04 35.80
N GLY A 9 12.08 23.88 37.14
CA GLY A 9 12.33 22.58 37.78
C GLY A 9 11.26 21.52 37.47
N GLY A 10 9.99 21.92 37.35
CA GLY A 10 8.89 21.00 37.00
C GLY A 10 8.96 20.49 35.56
N VAL A 11 9.38 21.32 34.61
CA VAL A 11 9.52 20.92 33.19
C VAL A 11 10.72 19.98 33.00
N VAL A 12 11.81 20.17 33.75
CA VAL A 12 12.99 19.29 33.68
C VAL A 12 12.71 17.92 34.33
N LEU A 13 11.94 17.85 35.40
CA LEU A 13 11.54 16.58 36.02
C LEU A 13 10.57 15.77 35.15
N LEU A 14 9.62 16.41 34.48
CA LEU A 14 8.70 15.73 33.57
C LEU A 14 9.36 15.32 32.25
N GLY A 15 10.24 16.17 31.68
CA GLY A 15 11.00 15.83 30.47
C GLY A 15 12.08 14.76 30.71
N GLY A 16 12.75 14.81 31.86
CA GLY A 16 13.76 13.82 32.25
C GLY A 16 13.16 12.45 32.56
N GLY A 17 11.98 12.40 33.19
CA GLY A 17 11.31 11.14 33.54
C GLY A 17 10.88 10.31 32.31
N VAL A 18 10.42 10.97 31.25
CA VAL A 18 10.01 10.29 30.00
C VAL A 18 11.22 9.73 29.24
N LEU A 19 12.33 10.47 29.21
CA LEU A 19 13.56 10.01 28.54
C LEU A 19 14.20 8.82 29.29
N LEU A 20 14.20 8.85 30.63
CA LEU A 20 14.76 7.79 31.46
C LEU A 20 13.88 6.52 31.44
N ALA A 21 12.54 6.68 31.37
CA ALA A 21 11.62 5.57 31.17
C ALA A 21 11.77 4.93 29.77
N ALA A 22 11.99 5.73 28.73
CA ALA A 22 12.25 5.23 27.38
C ALA A 22 13.57 4.44 27.29
N LEU A 23 14.63 4.90 27.96
CA LEU A 23 15.90 4.18 28.03
C LEU A 23 15.81 2.89 28.87
N LEU A 24 15.04 2.88 29.96
CA LEU A 24 14.80 1.65 30.73
C LEU A 24 13.98 0.62 29.95
N LEU A 25 13.00 1.06 29.14
CA LEU A 25 12.18 0.17 28.33
C LEU A 25 12.95 -0.36 27.10
N LYS A 26 13.85 0.47 26.53
CA LYS A 26 14.79 0.07 25.46
C LYS A 26 15.84 -0.93 25.96
N GLY A 27 16.36 -0.74 27.18
CA GLY A 27 17.34 -1.66 27.78
C GLY A 27 16.75 -2.99 28.26
N LYS A 28 15.44 -3.05 28.56
CA LYS A 28 14.80 -4.31 28.99
C LYS A 28 14.47 -5.25 27.83
N ALA A 29 14.30 -4.71 26.61
CA ALA A 29 14.05 -5.49 25.40
C ALA A 29 15.30 -6.22 24.86
N GLU A 30 16.50 -5.89 25.32
CA GLU A 30 17.75 -6.56 24.91
C GLU A 30 18.19 -7.69 25.86
N ILE A 31 17.58 -7.83 27.05
CA ILE A 31 17.99 -8.84 28.04
C ILE A 31 17.25 -10.18 27.86
N ASP A 32 16.08 -10.21 27.21
CA ASP A 32 15.29 -11.44 27.03
C ASP A 32 15.78 -12.37 25.89
N HIS A 33 16.83 -11.99 25.14
CA HIS A 33 17.36 -12.83 24.04
C HIS A 33 18.44 -13.85 24.46
N HIS A 34 18.81 -13.95 25.75
CA HIS A 34 19.92 -14.81 26.19
C HIS A 34 19.54 -16.04 27.04
N SER A 35 18.27 -16.44 27.10
CA SER A 35 17.88 -17.67 27.80
C SER A 35 17.02 -18.61 26.94
N VAL A 36 17.63 -19.20 25.92
CA VAL A 36 17.14 -20.48 25.39
C VAL A 36 18.19 -21.55 25.71
N ASN A 37 17.83 -22.28 26.77
CA ASN A 37 18.30 -23.60 27.17
C ASN A 37 18.75 -24.47 25.98
N VAL A 38 20.04 -24.81 25.93
CA VAL A 38 20.60 -25.84 25.06
C VAL A 38 20.64 -27.14 25.86
N PRO A 39 19.83 -28.17 25.53
CA PRO A 39 20.14 -29.52 25.94
C PRO A 39 21.15 -30.10 24.94
N GLU A 40 22.35 -30.32 25.44
CA GLU A 40 23.43 -31.06 24.80
C GLU A 40 23.10 -32.56 24.77
N GLN A 41 22.98 -33.15 23.57
CA GLN A 41 23.26 -34.56 23.33
C GLN A 41 23.99 -34.73 21.99
N PRO A 42 25.02 -35.60 21.91
CA PRO A 42 25.96 -35.63 20.80
C PRO A 42 25.58 -36.64 19.71
N ALA A 43 26.13 -36.38 18.52
CA ALA A 43 26.37 -37.30 17.40
C ALA A 43 25.15 -37.83 16.62
N GLN A 44 25.01 -37.37 15.37
CA GLN A 44 25.38 -38.19 14.20
C GLN A 44 25.49 -37.32 12.95
N VAL A 45 26.64 -37.43 12.30
CA VAL A 45 26.96 -36.83 11.01
C VAL A 45 26.36 -37.74 9.94
N GLU A 46 25.36 -37.26 9.21
CA GLU A 46 25.03 -37.83 7.89
C GLU A 46 25.03 -36.70 6.86
N SER A 47 26.17 -36.58 6.19
CA SER A 47 26.35 -35.80 4.98
C SER A 47 25.52 -36.41 3.86
N ARG A 48 24.53 -35.67 3.35
CA ARG A 48 23.95 -35.91 2.02
C ARG A 48 23.74 -34.60 1.26
N ASP A 49 24.53 -34.51 0.19
CA ASP A 49 24.31 -33.84 -1.09
C ASP A 49 23.81 -32.40 -1.15
N VAL A 50 24.70 -31.56 -1.67
CA VAL A 50 24.44 -30.25 -2.28
C VAL A 50 23.75 -30.46 -3.62
N GLY A 51 22.51 -29.99 -3.77
CA GLY A 51 21.82 -29.96 -5.06
C GLY A 51 20.61 -29.02 -5.11
N GLY A 52 20.82 -27.80 -5.64
CA GLY A 52 19.76 -26.97 -6.26
C GLY A 52 19.40 -25.64 -5.55
N PRO A 53 19.28 -24.51 -6.28
CA PRO A 53 18.79 -23.25 -5.73
C PRO A 53 17.26 -23.26 -5.66
N SER A 54 16.70 -23.80 -4.59
CA SER A 54 15.25 -23.73 -4.33
C SER A 54 14.97 -23.57 -2.84
N SER A 55 15.30 -22.39 -2.30
CA SER A 55 15.01 -22.03 -0.91
C SER A 55 14.62 -20.56 -0.70
N LEU A 56 14.02 -19.91 -1.71
CA LEU A 56 13.50 -18.53 -1.57
C LEU A 56 12.10 -18.31 -2.18
N THR A 57 11.44 -19.37 -2.67
CA THR A 57 10.02 -19.29 -3.07
C THR A 57 9.17 -19.85 -1.95
N VAL A 58 9.14 -19.16 -0.80
CA VAL A 58 7.99 -19.28 0.08
C VAL A 58 6.80 -18.85 -0.78
N ASP A 59 5.87 -19.76 -0.98
CA ASP A 59 4.74 -19.61 -1.90
C ASP A 59 4.00 -18.30 -1.59
N VAL A 60 3.93 -17.39 -2.56
CA VAL A 60 3.31 -16.04 -2.41
C VAL A 60 1.88 -16.16 -1.88
N GLU A 61 1.19 -17.25 -2.18
CA GLU A 61 -0.15 -17.52 -1.67
C GLU A 61 -0.16 -17.78 -0.15
N THR A 62 0.87 -18.45 0.36
CA THR A 62 1.00 -18.73 1.80
C THR A 62 1.32 -17.46 2.60
N GLU A 63 2.18 -16.57 2.08
CA GLU A 63 2.46 -15.27 2.70
C GLU A 63 1.22 -14.37 2.70
N LYS A 64 0.47 -14.36 1.59
CA LYS A 64 -0.78 -13.61 1.49
C LYS A 64 -1.81 -14.08 2.52
N ARG A 65 -1.95 -15.40 2.70
CA ARG A 65 -2.84 -15.97 3.74
C ARG A 65 -2.39 -15.59 5.14
N LEU A 66 -1.08 -15.62 5.41
CA LEU A 66 -0.53 -15.23 6.71
C LEU A 66 -0.78 -13.74 7.02
N LEU A 67 -0.62 -12.86 6.02
CA LEU A 67 -0.89 -11.43 6.17
C LEU A 67 -2.38 -11.13 6.34
N GLU A 68 -3.25 -11.82 5.61
CA GLU A 68 -4.71 -11.69 5.77
C GLU A 68 -5.16 -12.19 7.16
N GLN A 69 -4.56 -13.28 7.65
CA GLN A 69 -4.81 -13.77 9.01
C GLN A 69 -4.35 -12.76 10.06
N GLN A 70 -3.14 -12.21 9.91
CA GLN A 70 -2.63 -11.19 10.83
C GLN A 70 -3.50 -9.91 10.82
N ARG A 71 -4.02 -9.50 9.65
CA ARG A 71 -4.97 -8.38 9.55
C ARG A 71 -6.27 -8.69 10.30
N ARG A 72 -6.85 -9.88 10.09
CA ARG A 72 -8.06 -10.30 10.81
C ARG A 72 -7.86 -10.35 12.32
N ASP A 73 -6.72 -10.81 12.79
CA ASP A 73 -6.45 -10.89 14.23
C ASP A 73 -6.32 -9.49 14.84
N ARG A 74 -5.69 -8.54 14.11
CA ARG A 74 -5.66 -7.13 14.53
C ARG A 74 -7.05 -6.50 14.51
N GLU A 75 -7.83 -6.73 13.48
CA GLU A 75 -9.21 -6.23 13.38
C GLU A 75 -10.09 -6.77 14.50
N LYS A 76 -9.97 -8.07 14.82
CA LYS A 76 -10.67 -8.68 15.95
C LYS A 76 -10.25 -8.07 17.29
N ALA A 77 -8.96 -7.86 17.52
CA ALA A 77 -8.47 -7.26 18.76
C ALA A 77 -8.96 -5.82 18.91
N VAL A 78 -8.99 -5.04 17.83
CA VAL A 78 -9.54 -3.68 17.84
C VAL A 78 -11.04 -3.70 18.08
N ALA A 79 -11.79 -4.57 17.38
CA ALA A 79 -13.23 -4.71 17.55
C ALA A 79 -13.60 -5.12 18.98
N GLU A 80 -12.80 -5.98 19.64
CA GLU A 80 -13.02 -6.35 21.03
C GLU A 80 -12.74 -5.19 21.99
N GLN A 81 -11.68 -4.41 21.75
CA GLN A 81 -11.43 -3.20 22.53
C GLN A 81 -12.53 -2.16 22.37
N GLU A 82 -13.02 -1.95 21.15
CA GLU A 82 -14.14 -1.06 20.86
C GLU A 82 -15.43 -1.54 21.51
N ALA A 83 -15.71 -2.84 21.48
CA ALA A 83 -16.87 -3.42 22.14
C ALA A 83 -16.82 -3.23 23.67
N ARG A 84 -15.68 -3.47 24.30
CA ARG A 84 -15.48 -3.22 25.74
C ARG A 84 -15.63 -1.74 26.10
N ALA A 85 -15.11 -0.85 25.26
CA ALA A 85 -15.27 0.59 25.46
C ALA A 85 -16.73 1.04 25.31
N ALA A 86 -17.45 0.49 24.33
CA ALA A 86 -18.87 0.75 24.14
C ALA A 86 -19.71 0.23 25.31
N GLU A 87 -19.39 -0.96 25.84
CA GLU A 87 -20.05 -1.52 27.01
C GLU A 87 -19.83 -0.65 28.26
N PHE A 88 -18.60 -0.14 28.47
CA PHE A 88 -18.31 0.76 29.57
C PHE A 88 -19.09 2.08 29.47
N LEU A 89 -19.17 2.67 28.26
CA LEU A 89 -19.96 3.88 28.03
C LEU A 89 -21.46 3.63 28.20
N ALA A 90 -21.97 2.49 27.74
CA ALA A 90 -23.36 2.10 27.93
C ALA A 90 -23.68 1.92 29.42
N MET A 91 -22.80 1.27 30.18
CA MET A 91 -22.95 1.13 31.64
C MET A 91 -22.96 2.50 32.33
N GLN A 92 -22.10 3.43 31.90
CA GLN A 92 -22.08 4.80 32.44
C GLN A 92 -23.38 5.55 32.14
N GLN A 93 -23.88 5.46 30.91
CA GLN A 93 -25.15 6.09 30.52
C GLN A 93 -26.34 5.48 31.27
N GLN A 94 -26.34 4.17 31.48
CA GLN A 94 -27.37 3.49 32.24
C GLN A 94 -27.34 3.94 33.71
N ALA A 95 -26.15 4.01 34.32
CA ALA A 95 -26.01 4.51 35.69
C ALA A 95 -26.48 5.97 35.83
N GLU A 96 -26.18 6.83 34.84
CA GLU A 96 -26.66 8.22 34.80
C GLU A 96 -28.18 8.28 34.65
N ALA A 97 -28.76 7.47 33.76
CA ALA A 97 -30.20 7.40 33.56
C ALA A 97 -30.93 6.90 34.82
N ASP A 98 -30.40 5.89 35.50
CA ASP A 98 -30.96 5.37 36.73
C ASP A 98 -30.84 6.36 37.89
N ALA A 99 -29.72 7.09 37.97
CA ALA A 99 -29.56 8.18 38.93
C ALA A 99 -30.54 9.33 38.67
N ALA A 100 -30.75 9.71 37.40
CA ALA A 100 -31.71 10.74 37.02
C ALA A 100 -33.15 10.33 37.35
N ARG A 101 -33.51 9.05 37.16
CA ARG A 101 -34.83 8.52 37.55
C ARG A 101 -35.05 8.58 39.05
N LYS A 102 -34.10 8.09 39.85
CA LYS A 102 -34.16 8.17 41.32
C LYS A 102 -34.27 9.61 41.82
N ALA A 103 -33.49 10.53 41.25
CA ALA A 103 -33.57 11.94 41.60
C ALA A 103 -34.94 12.57 41.26
N ALA A 104 -35.54 12.19 40.13
CA ALA A 104 -36.87 12.67 39.75
C ALA A 104 -37.96 12.14 40.70
N GLU A 105 -37.87 10.87 41.11
CA GLU A 105 -38.78 10.25 42.08
C GLU A 105 -38.68 10.91 43.46
N GLU A 106 -37.46 11.16 43.96
CA GLU A 106 -37.25 11.88 45.23
C GLU A 106 -37.81 13.31 45.19
N TYR A 107 -37.60 14.02 44.09
CA TYR A 107 -38.14 15.37 43.92
C TYR A 107 -39.67 15.38 43.88
N ALA A 108 -40.28 14.40 43.21
CA ALA A 108 -41.73 14.23 43.20
C ALA A 108 -42.29 13.93 44.60
N ALA A 109 -41.63 13.06 45.37
CA ALA A 109 -42.02 12.74 46.74
C ALA A 109 -41.93 13.96 47.67
N LEU A 110 -40.86 14.76 47.57
CA LEU A 110 -40.70 16.00 48.33
C LEU A 110 -41.81 17.02 48.05
N ASN A 111 -42.20 17.16 46.78
CA ASN A 111 -43.31 18.05 46.41
C ASN A 111 -44.65 17.55 46.96
N ALA A 112 -44.89 16.24 46.98
CA ALA A 112 -46.10 15.66 47.58
C ALA A 112 -46.16 15.90 49.10
N HIS A 113 -45.04 15.71 49.82
CA HIS A 113 -44.96 15.98 51.26
C HIS A 113 -45.22 17.45 51.60
N ARG A 114 -44.67 18.39 50.82
CA ARG A 114 -44.88 19.83 51.02
C ARG A 114 -46.34 20.23 50.88
N MET A 115 -47.07 19.65 49.93
CA MET A 115 -48.49 19.96 49.72
C MET A 115 -49.38 19.39 50.84
N GLY A 116 -49.04 18.23 51.41
CA GLY A 116 -49.80 17.62 52.50
C GLY A 116 -49.71 18.37 53.85
N GLN A 117 -48.62 19.10 54.12
CA GLN A 117 -48.46 19.88 55.35
C GLN A 117 -49.20 21.23 55.34
N GLN A 118 -49.57 21.75 54.16
CA GLN A 118 -50.22 23.06 54.02
C GLN A 118 -51.76 23.00 54.21
N SER A 119 -52.35 21.80 54.31
CA SER A 119 -53.81 21.61 54.29
C SER A 119 -54.45 21.30 55.65
N SER A 120 -53.76 21.47 56.78
CA SER A 120 -54.26 20.96 58.09
C SER A 120 -54.45 21.98 59.21
N ASP A 121 -54.47 23.30 59.00
CA ASP A 121 -54.50 24.23 60.15
C ASP A 121 -55.26 25.57 59.89
N ASN A 122 -56.54 25.66 60.33
CA ASN A 122 -57.18 26.85 60.99
C ASN A 122 -58.73 26.83 60.95
N ILE A 123 -59.42 26.49 62.05
CA ILE A 123 -60.76 27.04 62.41
C ILE A 123 -60.96 26.97 63.95
N PRO A 124 -61.05 28.09 64.70
CA PRO A 124 -61.47 28.07 66.11
C PRO A 124 -62.94 28.51 66.31
N PRO A 125 -63.67 27.95 67.30
CA PRO A 125 -65.10 28.23 67.53
C PRO A 125 -65.38 29.31 68.60
N GLU A 126 -66.52 29.99 68.49
CA GLU A 126 -67.02 31.04 69.41
C GLU A 126 -67.77 30.50 70.64
N LEU A 127 -67.66 31.22 71.77
CA LEU A 127 -68.43 31.08 73.01
C LEU A 127 -69.40 32.27 73.21
N VAL A 128 -70.53 32.00 73.88
CA VAL A 128 -71.80 32.77 73.86
C VAL A 128 -72.13 33.33 75.26
N GLU A 129 -72.38 34.65 75.43
CA GLU A 129 -73.07 35.21 76.62
C GLU A 129 -74.04 36.39 76.35
N ASP A 130 -75.17 36.37 77.09
CA ASP A 130 -76.13 37.40 77.53
C ASP A 130 -77.05 38.19 76.57
N GLU A 131 -78.37 37.89 76.57
CA GLU A 131 -79.34 38.01 75.45
C GLU A 131 -79.94 39.40 75.15
N GLN A 132 -79.97 40.37 76.08
CA GLN A 132 -80.63 41.67 75.83
C GLN A 132 -79.67 42.85 75.58
N ALA A 133 -78.48 42.84 76.18
CA ALA A 133 -77.37 43.65 75.70
C ALA A 133 -76.84 43.10 74.36
N LYS A 134 -76.97 41.77 74.17
CA LYS A 134 -76.79 41.10 72.88
C LYS A 134 -77.65 41.69 71.79
N GLN A 135 -78.97 41.81 71.88
CA GLN A 135 -79.72 42.18 70.67
C GLN A 135 -79.37 43.57 70.10
N LYS A 136 -79.06 44.56 70.94
CA LYS A 136 -78.55 45.86 70.47
C LYS A 136 -77.09 45.78 70.03
N ARG A 137 -76.21 45.13 70.80
CA ARG A 137 -74.82 44.92 70.38
C ARG A 137 -74.67 43.96 69.21
N LEU A 138 -75.60 43.05 68.95
CA LEU A 138 -75.71 42.14 67.80
C LEU A 138 -76.33 42.87 66.63
N ALA A 139 -77.19 43.87 66.82
CA ALA A 139 -77.65 44.70 65.70
C ALA A 139 -76.53 45.66 65.27
N GLU A 140 -75.83 46.29 66.22
CA GLU A 140 -74.65 47.11 65.95
C GLU A 140 -73.45 46.28 65.49
N ASP A 141 -73.15 45.13 66.09
CA ASP A 141 -72.13 44.19 65.61
C ASP A 141 -72.55 43.52 64.33
N LYS A 142 -73.83 43.21 64.05
CA LYS A 142 -74.20 42.71 62.71
C LYS A 142 -74.06 43.78 61.65
N ALA A 143 -74.35 45.05 61.95
CA ALA A 143 -74.16 46.15 61.01
C ALA A 143 -72.67 46.49 60.84
N ALA A 144 -71.90 46.50 61.92
CA ALA A 144 -70.45 46.72 61.90
C ALA A 144 -69.70 45.52 61.32
N ALA A 145 -70.17 44.29 61.58
CA ALA A 145 -69.69 43.06 60.95
C ALA A 145 -70.12 43.01 59.49
N GLN A 146 -71.34 43.41 59.09
CA GLN A 146 -71.70 43.52 57.67
C GLN A 146 -70.84 44.54 56.96
N LYS A 147 -70.61 45.73 57.54
CA LYS A 147 -69.67 46.71 56.96
C LYS A 147 -68.24 46.18 56.93
N ARG A 148 -67.76 45.49 57.96
CA ARG A 148 -66.43 44.86 57.97
C ARG A 148 -66.34 43.69 57.00
N LEU A 149 -67.42 42.94 56.78
CA LEU A 149 -67.49 41.79 55.88
C LEU A 149 -67.62 42.27 54.43
N GLU A 150 -68.34 43.35 54.16
CA GLU A 150 -68.35 44.04 52.87
C GLU A 150 -66.99 44.67 52.60
N GLN A 151 -66.39 45.35 53.58
CA GLN A 151 -65.06 45.92 53.44
C GLN A 151 -64.01 44.81 53.26
N GLN A 152 -64.06 43.70 54.02
CA GLN A 152 -63.20 42.54 53.80
C GLN A 152 -63.47 41.86 52.47
N ASN A 153 -64.73 41.71 52.03
CA ASN A 153 -65.05 41.16 50.71
C ASN A 153 -64.54 42.06 49.59
N LEU A 154 -64.69 43.38 49.69
CA LEU A 154 -64.13 44.34 48.74
C LEU A 154 -62.60 44.27 48.71
N THR A 155 -61.94 44.19 49.87
CA THR A 155 -60.48 44.08 49.96
C THR A 155 -59.99 42.71 49.47
N GLN A 156 -60.72 41.63 49.74
CA GLN A 156 -60.42 40.27 49.30
C GLN A 156 -60.73 40.07 47.81
N GLN A 157 -61.75 40.75 47.27
CA GLN A 157 -62.07 40.77 45.84
C GLN A 157 -61.04 41.60 45.06
N GLN A 158 -60.56 42.71 45.62
CA GLN A 158 -59.43 43.46 45.06
C GLN A 158 -58.13 42.64 45.11
N HIS A 159 -57.75 42.08 46.26
CA HIS A 159 -56.55 41.25 46.39
C HIS A 159 -56.58 39.96 45.57
N SER A 160 -57.74 39.31 45.42
CA SER A 160 -57.87 38.14 44.53
C SER A 160 -57.82 38.53 43.05
N SER A 161 -58.39 39.67 42.65
CA SER A 161 -58.28 40.14 41.26
C SER A 161 -56.86 40.56 40.89
N ASP A 162 -56.12 41.18 41.81
CA ASP A 162 -54.70 41.54 41.61
C ASP A 162 -53.79 40.32 41.69
N ALA A 163 -54.06 39.35 42.56
CA ALA A 163 -53.31 38.09 42.61
C ALA A 163 -53.50 37.27 41.33
N VAL A 164 -54.74 37.16 40.83
CA VAL A 164 -55.04 36.45 39.57
C VAL A 164 -54.41 37.16 38.37
N LYS A 165 -54.45 38.49 38.30
CA LYS A 165 -53.76 39.25 37.25
C LYS A 165 -52.24 39.06 37.30
N LYS A 166 -51.64 39.12 38.48
CA LYS A 166 -50.19 38.96 38.66
C LYS A 166 -49.70 37.53 38.38
N GLU A 167 -50.52 36.52 38.67
CA GLU A 167 -50.21 35.13 38.31
C GLU A 167 -50.37 34.89 36.81
N ALA A 168 -51.39 35.45 36.17
CA ALA A 168 -51.56 35.40 34.72
C ALA A 168 -50.42 36.09 33.98
N GLU A 169 -49.96 37.25 34.47
CA GLU A 169 -48.82 37.98 33.90
C GLU A 169 -47.49 37.23 34.10
N ARG A 170 -47.30 36.57 35.26
CA ARG A 170 -46.13 35.69 35.49
C ARG A 170 -46.12 34.47 34.57
N LYS A 171 -47.26 33.80 34.37
CA LYS A 171 -47.37 32.65 33.45
C LYS A 171 -47.13 33.08 32.01
N ALA A 172 -47.68 34.22 31.58
CA ALA A 172 -47.42 34.75 30.24
C ALA A 172 -45.95 35.16 30.04
N ALA A 173 -45.29 35.73 31.05
CA ALA A 173 -43.87 36.07 30.99
C ALA A 173 -42.96 34.82 30.98
N GLU A 174 -43.30 33.78 31.74
CA GLU A 174 -42.58 32.51 31.76
C GLU A 174 -42.73 31.75 30.44
N GLU A 175 -43.93 31.74 29.85
CA GLU A 175 -44.19 31.13 28.55
C GLU A 175 -43.41 31.84 27.43
N LYS A 176 -43.36 33.19 27.46
CA LYS A 176 -42.53 33.96 26.52
C LYS A 176 -41.03 33.64 26.68
N ARG A 177 -40.51 33.51 27.90
CA ARG A 177 -39.11 33.13 28.14
C ARG A 177 -38.81 31.71 27.66
N LYS A 178 -39.69 30.74 27.93
CA LYS A 178 -39.55 29.37 27.42
C LYS A 178 -39.62 29.30 25.90
N ALA A 179 -40.47 30.10 25.26
CA ALA A 179 -40.55 30.18 23.80
C ALA A 179 -39.29 30.81 23.18
N GLU A 180 -38.73 31.85 23.80
CA GLU A 180 -37.49 32.49 23.34
C GLU A 180 -36.27 31.56 23.51
N GLU A 181 -36.19 30.86 24.65
CA GLU A 181 -35.14 29.88 24.93
C GLU A 181 -35.17 28.69 23.96
N ARG A 182 -36.37 28.16 23.64
CA ARG A 182 -36.53 27.12 22.61
C ARG A 182 -36.09 27.59 21.24
N LYS A 183 -36.46 28.81 20.83
CA LYS A 183 -36.00 29.40 19.55
C LYS A 183 -34.48 29.62 19.52
N ALA A 184 -33.88 30.03 20.63
CA ALA A 184 -32.44 30.19 20.75
C ALA A 184 -31.69 28.84 20.69
N ALA A 185 -32.23 27.79 21.33
CA ALA A 185 -31.69 26.44 21.28
C ALA A 185 -31.78 25.83 19.88
N GLU A 186 -32.93 25.95 19.22
CA GLU A 186 -33.16 25.47 17.86
C GLU A 186 -32.23 26.18 16.85
N LYS A 187 -32.05 27.50 16.98
CA LYS A 187 -31.12 28.25 16.13
C LYS A 187 -29.67 27.81 16.32
N LYS A 188 -29.23 27.56 17.56
CA LYS A 188 -27.88 27.04 17.85
C LYS A 188 -27.67 25.63 17.33
N GLU A 189 -28.69 24.76 17.39
CA GLU A 189 -28.61 23.41 16.86
C GLU A 189 -28.56 23.42 15.32
N ALA A 190 -29.37 24.25 14.68
CA ALA A 190 -29.34 24.45 13.23
C ALA A 190 -27.98 24.98 12.75
N GLU A 191 -27.40 25.95 13.47
CA GLU A 191 -26.08 26.51 13.15
C GLU A 191 -24.96 25.46 13.33
N ARG A 192 -25.04 24.62 14.39
CA ARG A 192 -24.09 23.52 14.59
C ARG A 192 -24.18 22.47 13.49
N LYS A 193 -25.39 22.06 13.10
CA LYS A 193 -25.59 21.10 11.99
C LYS A 193 -25.07 21.66 10.66
N ALA A 194 -25.34 22.93 10.36
CA ALA A 194 -24.83 23.59 9.15
C ALA A 194 -23.29 23.73 9.16
N ALA A 195 -22.68 24.03 10.32
CA ALA A 195 -21.24 24.10 10.46
C ALA A 195 -20.57 22.72 10.34
N GLU A 196 -21.18 21.67 10.90
CA GLU A 196 -20.69 20.30 10.79
C GLU A 196 -20.80 19.77 9.35
N GLU A 197 -21.90 20.05 8.66
CA GLU A 197 -22.07 19.68 7.25
C GLU A 197 -21.04 20.38 6.35
N LYS A 198 -20.78 21.68 6.58
CA LYS A 198 -19.72 22.41 5.88
C LYS A 198 -18.33 21.83 6.14
N ARG A 199 -18.01 21.43 7.37
CA ARG A 199 -16.73 20.77 7.69
C ARG A 199 -16.59 19.43 6.99
N LYS A 200 -17.63 18.59 7.00
CA LYS A 200 -17.63 17.30 6.28
C LYS A 200 -17.50 17.48 4.76
N ALA A 201 -18.12 18.52 4.20
CA ALA A 201 -18.00 18.85 2.78
C ALA A 201 -16.58 19.35 2.41
N GLU A 202 -15.98 20.20 3.25
CA GLU A 202 -14.61 20.68 3.05
C GLU A 202 -13.59 19.55 3.19
N GLU A 203 -13.75 18.66 4.17
CA GLU A 203 -12.90 17.50 4.39
C GLU A 203 -12.96 16.52 3.21
N LYS A 204 -14.18 16.23 2.70
CA LYS A 204 -14.33 15.42 1.48
C LYS A 204 -13.64 16.06 0.26
N ARG A 205 -13.75 17.37 0.08
CA ARG A 205 -13.06 18.07 -1.03
C ARG A 205 -11.54 18.02 -0.89
N LYS A 206 -11.00 18.19 0.32
CA LYS A 206 -9.57 18.05 0.59
C LYS A 206 -9.08 16.62 0.34
N ALA A 207 -9.83 15.61 0.79
CA ALA A 207 -9.50 14.20 0.55
C ALA A 207 -9.53 13.84 -0.95
N GLU A 208 -10.50 14.36 -1.70
CA GLU A 208 -10.60 14.15 -3.14
C GLU A 208 -9.47 14.87 -3.92
N GLN A 209 -9.13 16.11 -3.53
CA GLN A 209 -7.97 16.81 -4.09
C GLN A 209 -6.65 16.08 -3.83
N GLN A 210 -6.42 15.59 -2.61
CA GLN A 210 -5.21 14.83 -2.30
C GLN A 210 -5.09 13.55 -3.11
N LYS A 211 -6.20 12.80 -3.28
CA LYS A 211 -6.22 11.61 -4.14
C LYS A 211 -5.96 11.95 -5.61
N ALA A 212 -6.54 13.04 -6.11
CA ALA A 212 -6.33 13.49 -7.48
C ALA A 212 -4.87 13.96 -7.72
N GLU A 213 -4.27 14.66 -6.76
CA GLU A 213 -2.87 15.09 -6.85
C GLU A 213 -1.89 13.91 -6.77
N GLU A 214 -2.15 12.94 -5.90
CA GLU A 214 -1.34 11.71 -5.79
C GLU A 214 -1.43 10.88 -7.08
N GLN A 215 -2.61 10.75 -7.67
CA GLN A 215 -2.77 10.07 -8.97
C GLN A 215 -2.04 10.78 -10.10
N ARG A 216 -2.06 12.13 -10.14
CA ARG A 216 -1.31 12.91 -11.13
C ARG A 216 0.20 12.72 -10.97
N LYS A 217 0.72 12.79 -9.74
CA LYS A 217 2.15 12.55 -9.45
C LYS A 217 2.56 11.11 -9.81
N ALA A 218 1.70 10.12 -9.55
CA ALA A 218 1.95 8.74 -9.93
C ALA A 218 1.94 8.54 -11.46
N ALA A 219 1.02 9.19 -12.18
CA ALA A 219 0.96 9.16 -13.64
C ALA A 219 2.18 9.84 -14.28
N GLU A 220 2.56 11.01 -13.80
CA GLU A 220 3.75 11.75 -14.28
C GLU A 220 5.04 10.95 -14.06
N LYS A 221 5.18 10.30 -12.89
CA LYS A 221 6.34 9.45 -12.60
C LYS A 221 6.42 8.23 -13.53
N LYS A 222 5.27 7.61 -13.84
CA LYS A 222 5.21 6.49 -14.81
C LYS A 222 5.54 6.95 -16.22
N GLU A 223 5.07 8.13 -16.64
CA GLU A 223 5.38 8.66 -17.97
C GLU A 223 6.86 9.03 -18.11
N ALA A 224 7.47 9.61 -17.07
CA ALA A 224 8.92 9.90 -17.05
C ALA A 224 9.77 8.62 -17.08
N GLU A 225 9.37 7.58 -16.35
CA GLU A 225 10.04 6.27 -16.35
C GLU A 225 9.91 5.56 -17.72
N GLN A 226 8.75 5.65 -18.37
CA GLN A 226 8.57 5.11 -19.72
C GLN A 226 9.41 5.84 -20.77
N LYS A 227 9.46 7.19 -20.74
CA LYS A 227 10.29 7.97 -21.67
C LYS A 227 11.78 7.65 -21.53
N THR A 228 12.27 7.53 -20.29
CA THR A 228 13.67 7.16 -20.04
C THR A 228 13.98 5.71 -20.41
N ALA A 229 13.05 4.77 -20.22
CA ALA A 229 13.21 3.39 -20.67
C ALA A 229 13.20 3.26 -22.20
N GLU A 230 12.32 4.01 -22.89
CA GLU A 230 12.25 4.02 -24.35
C GLU A 230 13.51 4.64 -24.97
N GLU A 231 14.02 5.74 -24.41
CA GLU A 231 15.27 6.37 -24.86
C GLU A 231 16.47 5.42 -24.69
N LYS A 232 16.56 4.71 -23.56
CA LYS A 232 17.60 3.70 -23.34
C LYS A 232 17.52 2.55 -24.35
N ARG A 233 16.31 2.06 -24.66
CA ARG A 233 16.12 1.01 -25.68
C ARG A 233 16.54 1.48 -27.06
N LYS A 234 16.16 2.70 -27.47
CA LYS A 234 16.57 3.27 -28.76
C LYS A 234 18.09 3.50 -28.83
N ALA A 235 18.73 3.90 -27.72
CA ALA A 235 20.18 4.04 -27.67
C ALA A 235 20.92 2.70 -27.74
N GLU A 236 20.41 1.67 -27.07
CA GLU A 236 20.96 0.31 -27.12
C GLU A 236 20.79 -0.32 -28.50
N GLU A 237 19.62 -0.15 -29.13
CA GLU A 237 19.36 -0.63 -30.48
C GLU A 237 20.27 0.04 -31.52
N LYS A 238 20.48 1.36 -31.42
CA LYS A 238 21.44 2.08 -32.27
C LYS A 238 22.87 1.57 -32.10
N ARG A 239 23.30 1.29 -30.87
CA ARG A 239 24.64 0.73 -30.61
C ARG A 239 24.80 -0.67 -31.19
N LYS A 240 23.79 -1.54 -31.04
CA LYS A 240 23.80 -2.90 -31.63
C LYS A 240 23.80 -2.84 -33.16
N ALA A 241 23.05 -1.93 -33.77
CA ALA A 241 23.04 -1.74 -35.22
C ALA A 241 24.38 -1.21 -35.76
N GLU A 242 25.03 -0.28 -35.05
CA GLU A 242 26.34 0.25 -35.44
C GLU A 242 27.46 -0.80 -35.27
N GLU A 243 27.41 -1.61 -34.20
CA GLU A 243 28.35 -2.71 -33.97
C GLU A 243 28.18 -3.83 -35.02
N ALA A 244 26.94 -4.16 -35.39
CA ALA A 244 26.67 -5.13 -36.46
C ALA A 244 27.19 -4.64 -37.82
N LYS A 245 27.05 -3.35 -38.13
CA LYS A 245 27.63 -2.75 -39.34
C LYS A 245 29.16 -2.81 -39.35
N LYS A 246 29.80 -2.46 -38.23
CA LYS A 246 31.27 -2.54 -38.11
C LYS A 246 31.80 -3.97 -38.22
N LYS A 247 31.10 -4.97 -37.66
CA LYS A 247 31.47 -6.38 -37.82
C LYS A 247 31.32 -6.86 -39.25
N ALA A 248 30.23 -6.52 -39.93
CA ALA A 248 30.02 -6.88 -41.34
C ALA A 248 31.04 -6.21 -42.27
N GLU A 249 31.45 -4.98 -41.97
CA GLU A 249 32.47 -4.27 -42.73
C GLU A 249 33.88 -4.82 -42.47
N ALA A 250 34.20 -5.17 -41.23
CA ALA A 250 35.46 -5.82 -40.88
C ALA A 250 35.58 -7.23 -41.48
N GLU A 251 34.48 -7.98 -41.57
CA GLU A 251 34.45 -9.29 -42.22
C GLU A 251 34.61 -9.16 -43.73
N LYS A 252 33.97 -8.18 -44.37
CA LYS A 252 34.19 -7.86 -45.80
C LYS A 252 35.62 -7.41 -46.08
N ALA A 253 36.20 -6.58 -45.21
CA ALA A 253 37.59 -6.14 -45.32
C ALA A 253 38.57 -7.32 -45.12
N ARG A 254 38.32 -8.23 -44.17
CA ARG A 254 39.10 -9.47 -44.03
C ARG A 254 38.98 -10.37 -45.26
N LYS A 255 37.78 -10.55 -45.80
CA LYS A 255 37.55 -11.36 -47.00
C LYS A 255 38.26 -10.81 -48.25
N LEU A 256 38.37 -9.49 -48.35
CA LEU A 256 39.13 -8.82 -49.43
C LEU A 256 40.65 -8.83 -49.21
N LEU A 257 41.13 -8.85 -47.96
CA LEU A 257 42.56 -8.80 -47.64
C LEU A 257 43.21 -10.19 -47.57
N GLU A 258 42.44 -11.26 -47.31
CA GLU A 258 42.95 -12.63 -47.14
C GLU A 258 43.02 -13.46 -48.44
N GLY A 259 42.82 -12.82 -49.60
CA GLY A 259 43.22 -13.38 -50.91
C GLY A 259 42.61 -14.75 -51.23
N GLU A 260 41.30 -14.93 -51.07
CA GLU A 260 40.60 -16.12 -51.59
C GLU A 260 40.72 -16.25 -53.12
N ASP A 261 41.11 -15.19 -53.84
CA ASP A 261 41.28 -15.21 -55.30
C ASP A 261 42.60 -15.83 -55.80
N ASP A 262 43.58 -16.10 -54.94
CA ASP A 262 44.91 -16.61 -55.35
C ASP A 262 45.16 -18.09 -55.03
N LYS A 263 44.28 -18.76 -54.28
CA LYS A 263 44.43 -20.19 -53.95
C LYS A 263 43.93 -21.04 -55.09
N GLN A 264 44.82 -21.82 -55.70
CA GLN A 264 44.53 -22.64 -56.87
C GLN A 264 44.64 -24.12 -56.50
N TRP A 265 43.51 -24.82 -56.57
CA TRP A 265 43.40 -26.22 -56.17
C TRP A 265 43.63 -27.13 -57.37
N MET A 266 44.52 -28.11 -57.24
CA MET A 266 44.76 -29.11 -58.29
C MET A 266 44.61 -30.52 -57.75
N VAL A 267 44.13 -31.43 -58.59
CA VAL A 267 43.98 -32.84 -58.24
C VAL A 267 45.23 -33.58 -58.65
N GLN A 268 46.04 -34.03 -57.71
CA GLN A 268 47.14 -34.94 -58.02
C GLN A 268 46.58 -36.35 -58.18
N VAL A 269 46.79 -36.92 -59.37
CA VAL A 269 46.20 -38.22 -59.74
C VAL A 269 47.20 -39.35 -59.54
N ALA A 270 48.48 -39.10 -59.86
CA ALA A 270 49.55 -40.08 -59.73
C ALA A 270 50.93 -39.42 -59.58
N LEU A 271 51.90 -40.19 -59.10
CA LEU A 271 53.32 -39.88 -59.09
C LEU A 271 54.04 -40.99 -59.87
N ALA A 272 54.56 -40.65 -61.05
CA ALA A 272 55.24 -41.61 -61.91
C ALA A 272 56.75 -41.62 -61.62
N ALA A 273 57.36 -42.82 -61.58
CA ALA A 273 58.80 -42.95 -61.34
C ALA A 273 59.66 -42.41 -62.51
N ASN A 274 59.19 -42.57 -63.75
CA ASN A 274 59.91 -42.22 -64.98
C ASN A 274 59.04 -41.36 -65.92
N GLU A 275 59.67 -40.58 -66.80
CA GLU A 275 58.99 -39.67 -67.74
C GLU A 275 58.04 -40.39 -68.71
N ALA A 276 58.46 -41.51 -69.30
CA ALA A 276 57.61 -42.30 -70.18
C ALA A 276 56.30 -42.75 -69.51
N ASN A 277 56.36 -43.14 -68.22
CA ASN A 277 55.17 -43.51 -67.45
C ASN A 277 54.29 -42.29 -67.15
N ALA A 278 54.92 -41.14 -66.90
CA ALA A 278 54.20 -39.89 -66.67
C ALA A 278 53.43 -39.43 -67.91
N ASP A 279 54.06 -39.50 -69.07
CA ASP A 279 53.47 -39.09 -70.34
C ASP A 279 52.35 -40.04 -70.77
N ALA A 280 52.49 -41.35 -70.55
CA ALA A 280 51.41 -42.31 -70.80
C ALA A 280 50.16 -42.04 -69.95
N ILE A 281 50.35 -41.75 -68.66
CA ILE A 281 49.25 -41.39 -67.75
C ILE A 281 48.64 -40.04 -68.14
N ALA A 282 49.47 -39.05 -68.46
CA ALA A 282 49.01 -37.74 -68.89
C ALA A 282 48.24 -37.81 -70.22
N ALA A 283 48.65 -38.66 -71.16
CA ALA A 283 47.95 -38.89 -72.41
C ALA A 283 46.55 -39.50 -72.18
N LYS A 284 46.42 -40.47 -71.27
CA LYS A 284 45.11 -41.05 -70.90
C LYS A 284 44.16 -40.01 -70.30
N LEU A 285 44.66 -39.16 -69.41
CA LEU A 285 43.87 -38.11 -68.78
C LEU A 285 43.50 -37.00 -69.79
N ARG A 286 44.41 -36.60 -70.67
CA ARG A 286 44.13 -35.63 -71.75
C ARG A 286 43.15 -36.19 -72.78
N ALA A 287 43.22 -37.48 -73.11
CA ALA A 287 42.26 -38.14 -73.99
C ALA A 287 40.83 -38.12 -73.42
N LYS A 288 40.69 -38.07 -72.09
CA LYS A 288 39.42 -37.90 -71.39
C LYS A 288 38.99 -36.42 -71.25
N GLY A 289 39.73 -35.48 -71.83
CA GLY A 289 39.44 -34.04 -71.80
C GLY A 289 39.93 -33.32 -70.55
N TYR A 290 40.71 -33.97 -69.68
CA TYR A 290 41.26 -33.32 -68.49
C TYR A 290 42.49 -32.46 -68.83
N LYS A 291 42.58 -31.27 -68.23
CA LYS A 291 43.77 -30.41 -68.31
C LYS A 291 44.85 -30.95 -67.36
N VAL A 292 45.92 -31.54 -67.91
CA VAL A 292 46.97 -32.18 -67.11
C VAL A 292 48.25 -31.35 -67.09
N THR A 293 48.74 -31.05 -65.89
CA THR A 293 50.03 -30.39 -65.61
C THR A 293 51.00 -31.41 -65.02
N LYS A 294 52.19 -31.54 -65.63
CA LYS A 294 53.29 -32.37 -65.10
C LYS A 294 54.28 -31.49 -64.33
N SER A 295 54.68 -31.93 -63.14
CA SER A 295 55.66 -31.22 -62.31
C SER A 295 56.74 -32.21 -61.85
N PRO A 296 58.02 -32.00 -62.19
CA PRO A 296 59.10 -32.84 -61.71
C PRO A 296 59.28 -32.63 -60.19
N THR A 297 59.44 -33.73 -59.46
CA THR A 297 59.73 -33.73 -58.02
C THR A 297 60.92 -34.65 -57.76
N SER A 298 61.54 -34.56 -56.58
CA SER A 298 62.68 -35.39 -56.19
C SER A 298 62.38 -36.90 -56.16
N LYS A 299 61.10 -37.28 -56.09
CA LYS A 299 60.64 -38.69 -56.03
C LYS A 299 60.04 -39.19 -57.35
N GLY A 300 60.07 -38.38 -58.41
CA GLY A 300 59.46 -38.68 -59.70
C GLY A 300 58.60 -37.53 -60.23
N ILE A 301 57.82 -37.78 -61.27
CA ILE A 301 57.01 -36.76 -61.95
C ILE A 301 55.57 -36.82 -61.45
N ARG A 302 55.13 -35.73 -60.83
CA ARG A 302 53.77 -35.58 -60.33
C ARG A 302 52.84 -35.18 -61.48
N ILE A 303 51.69 -35.84 -61.56
CA ILE A 303 50.69 -35.62 -62.59
C ILE A 303 49.45 -35.04 -61.92
N MET A 304 49.11 -33.81 -62.27
CA MET A 304 48.02 -33.04 -61.66
C MET A 304 47.00 -32.62 -62.70
N VAL A 305 45.73 -32.57 -62.31
CA VAL A 305 44.61 -32.21 -63.18
C VAL A 305 43.96 -30.91 -62.70
N GLY A 306 43.93 -29.94 -63.61
CA GLY A 306 43.17 -28.69 -63.58
C GLY A 306 43.58 -27.72 -62.47
N PRO A 307 43.82 -26.43 -62.77
CA PRO A 307 43.65 -25.42 -61.75
C PRO A 307 42.16 -25.16 -61.49
N SER A 308 41.72 -25.33 -60.26
CA SER A 308 40.37 -24.98 -59.79
C SER A 308 40.46 -23.82 -58.82
N LYS A 309 39.53 -22.87 -58.89
CA LYS A 309 39.46 -21.75 -57.95
C LYS A 309 38.97 -22.21 -56.57
N ASP A 310 38.15 -23.25 -56.55
CA ASP A 310 37.55 -23.79 -55.34
C ASP A 310 38.01 -25.22 -55.07
N ARG A 311 38.21 -25.53 -53.78
CA ARG A 311 38.53 -26.90 -53.32
C ARG A 311 37.46 -27.89 -53.73
N GLU A 312 36.19 -27.48 -53.66
CA GLU A 312 35.03 -28.30 -53.99
C GLU A 312 34.99 -28.67 -55.48
N ALA A 313 35.34 -27.72 -56.36
CA ALA A 313 35.48 -27.97 -57.78
C ALA A 313 36.60 -28.98 -58.08
N ALA A 314 37.73 -28.88 -57.37
CA ALA A 314 38.81 -29.87 -57.46
C ALA A 314 38.38 -31.25 -56.92
N ASP A 315 37.64 -31.31 -55.81
CA ASP A 315 37.12 -32.57 -55.27
C ASP A 315 36.09 -33.23 -56.20
N ALA A 316 35.30 -32.45 -56.93
CA ALA A 316 34.41 -32.98 -57.96
C ALA A 316 35.19 -33.63 -59.11
N ILE A 317 36.30 -33.02 -59.55
CA ILE A 317 37.20 -33.60 -60.56
C ILE A 317 37.86 -34.87 -60.03
N ARG A 318 38.34 -34.85 -58.78
CA ARG A 318 38.90 -36.03 -58.11
C ARG A 318 37.91 -37.20 -58.11
N LYS A 319 36.65 -36.94 -57.74
CA LYS A 319 35.58 -37.95 -57.75
C LYS A 319 35.35 -38.50 -59.16
N LYS A 320 35.29 -37.64 -60.19
CA LYS A 320 35.14 -38.07 -61.59
C LYS A 320 36.28 -38.99 -62.05
N ILE A 321 37.53 -38.66 -61.69
CA ILE A 321 38.70 -39.47 -62.05
C ILE A 321 38.70 -40.80 -61.28
N ALA A 322 38.34 -40.79 -60.01
CA ALA A 322 38.27 -41.99 -59.19
C ALA A 322 37.13 -42.94 -59.61
N SER A 323 36.01 -42.40 -60.09
CA SER A 323 34.86 -43.17 -60.59
C SER A 323 35.08 -43.75 -61.99
N ASP A 324 36.00 -43.20 -62.78
CA ASP A 324 36.30 -43.74 -64.12
C ASP A 324 37.20 -44.99 -64.01
N ALA A 325 36.59 -46.16 -64.13
CA ALA A 325 37.26 -47.46 -64.08
C ALA A 325 38.35 -47.62 -65.16
N SER A 326 38.25 -46.91 -66.30
CA SER A 326 39.24 -46.98 -67.38
C SER A 326 40.56 -46.28 -67.06
N LEU A 327 40.55 -45.37 -66.08
CA LEU A 327 41.75 -44.68 -65.62
C LEU A 327 42.45 -45.48 -64.51
N ASN A 328 41.71 -46.25 -63.70
CA ASN A 328 42.20 -47.00 -62.54
C ASN A 328 43.02 -46.13 -61.56
N MET A 329 42.66 -44.84 -61.44
CA MET A 329 43.39 -43.83 -60.67
C MET A 329 42.64 -43.45 -59.38
N LYS A 330 42.50 -44.43 -58.46
CA LYS A 330 41.75 -44.29 -57.20
C LYS A 330 42.51 -43.51 -56.11
N SER A 331 43.81 -43.31 -56.27
CA SER A 331 44.69 -42.59 -55.34
C SER A 331 44.71 -41.07 -55.54
N ALA A 332 43.77 -40.52 -56.31
CA ALA A 332 43.72 -39.09 -56.55
C ALA A 332 43.37 -38.31 -55.26
N TRP A 333 44.02 -37.18 -55.03
CA TRP A 333 43.78 -36.29 -53.89
C TRP A 333 43.93 -34.82 -54.31
N VAL A 334 43.23 -33.93 -53.60
CA VAL A 334 43.23 -32.48 -53.87
C VAL A 334 44.37 -31.84 -53.08
N ASN A 335 45.18 -31.03 -53.76
CA ASN A 335 46.28 -30.30 -53.17
C ASN A 335 46.22 -28.82 -53.54
N ASP A 336 46.59 -27.96 -52.60
CA ASP A 336 46.83 -26.54 -52.88
C ASP A 336 48.08 -26.42 -53.77
N TRP A 337 47.94 -25.75 -54.90
CA TRP A 337 48.98 -25.60 -55.89
C TRP A 337 49.22 -24.13 -56.18
N VAL A 338 50.44 -23.71 -55.89
CA VAL A 338 50.97 -22.42 -56.34
C VAL A 338 51.79 -22.66 -57.61
N PRO A 339 51.51 -21.93 -58.71
CA PRO A 339 52.33 -21.95 -59.92
C PRO A 339 53.81 -21.75 -59.60
N LEU A 340 54.69 -22.44 -60.32
CA LEU A 340 56.14 -22.30 -60.15
C LEU A 340 56.61 -20.85 -60.35
N ASP A 341 55.98 -20.10 -61.26
CA ASP A 341 56.29 -18.69 -61.50
C ASP A 341 55.89 -17.76 -60.35
N LYS A 342 55.06 -18.24 -59.41
CA LYS A 342 54.58 -17.52 -58.22
C LYS A 342 55.21 -18.05 -56.91
N ARG A 343 56.10 -19.05 -56.97
CA ARG A 343 56.70 -19.69 -55.79
C ARG A 343 57.99 -19.03 -55.31
#